data_AF-A0A520KRU4-F1
#
_entry.id   AF-A0A520KRU4-F1
#
_cell.length_a   1.000
_cell.length_b   1.000
_cell.length_c   1.000
_cell.angle_alpha   90.00
_cell.angle_beta   90.00
_cell.angle_gamma   90.00
#
_symmetry.space_group_name_H-M   'P 1'
#
loop_
_entity.id
_entity.type
_entity.pdbx_description
1 polymer ?
#
loop_
_entity_poly.entity_id
_entity_poly.type
_entity_poly.pdbx_seq_one_letter_code
_entity_poly.pdbx_strand_id
1 'polypeptide(L)'
;MLVKENAENILSVLVNQPPDYYTEGPELQKLKGLTPEEINDAVDILEKYGYVKVFTAMGTVPYHFKKIILLPRGRYKYEQDNRIKGQ
;
A
#
# COMPACT_ATOMS: atom_id res chain seq x y z
N MET A 1 14.17 5.95 -6.22
CA MET A 1 13.02 6.57 -5.52
C MET A 1 12.99 5.98 -4.12
N LEU A 2 12.78 6.77 -3.06
CA LEU A 2 12.93 6.26 -1.69
C LEU A 2 11.76 5.31 -1.37
N VAL A 3 12.01 4.10 -0.88
CA VAL A 3 10.96 3.10 -0.56
C VAL A 3 9.79 3.68 0.26
N LYS A 4 10.10 4.64 1.15
CA LYS A 4 9.10 5.38 1.93
C LYS A 4 8.12 6.20 1.05
N GLU A 5 8.62 6.85 0.01
CA GLU A 5 7.79 7.60 -0.94
C GLU A 5 6.84 6.66 -1.70
N ASN A 6 7.33 5.49 -2.10
CA ASN A 6 6.50 4.46 -2.73
C ASN A 6 5.41 3.94 -1.77
N ALA A 7 5.75 3.74 -0.49
CA ALA A 7 4.77 3.38 0.54
C ALA A 7 3.71 4.47 0.73
N GLU A 8 4.09 5.75 0.79
CA GLU A 8 3.14 6.87 0.86
C GLU A 8 2.25 6.95 -0.39
N ASN A 9 2.81 6.72 -1.57
CA ASN A 9 2.09 6.68 -2.83
C ASN A 9 1.08 5.52 -2.86
N ILE A 10 1.45 4.32 -2.42
CA ILE A 10 0.53 3.18 -2.34
C ILE A 10 -0.56 3.46 -1.29
N LEU A 11 -0.19 3.99 -0.11
CA LEU A 11 -1.15 4.34 0.93
C LEU A 11 -2.22 5.33 0.42
N SER A 12 -1.81 6.31 -0.39
CA SER A 12 -2.74 7.26 -1.02
C SER A 12 -3.78 6.58 -1.92
N VAL A 13 -3.40 5.51 -2.64
CA VAL A 13 -4.34 4.75 -3.49
C VAL A 13 -5.33 4.01 -2.62
N LEU A 14 -4.84 3.31 -1.59
CA LEU A 14 -5.67 2.49 -0.72
C LEU A 14 -6.74 3.30 0.02
N VAL A 15 -6.44 4.54 0.43
CA VAL A 15 -7.40 5.43 1.11
C VAL A 15 -8.57 5.81 0.21
N ASN A 16 -8.34 5.89 -1.10
CA ASN A 16 -9.35 6.22 -2.11
C ASN A 16 -10.18 5.01 -2.55
N GLN A 17 -9.84 3.80 -2.09
CA GLN A 17 -10.65 2.61 -2.33
C GLN A 17 -11.81 2.52 -1.33
N PRO A 18 -12.90 1.82 -1.69
CA PRO A 18 -13.97 1.51 -0.75
C PRO A 18 -13.45 0.79 0.51
N PRO A 19 -14.14 0.91 1.65
CA PRO A 19 -13.85 0.08 2.83
C PRO A 19 -13.83 -1.41 2.48
N ASP A 20 -12.93 -2.16 3.12
CA ASP A 20 -12.74 -3.61 2.92
C ASP A 20 -12.41 -4.05 1.48
N TYR A 21 -12.04 -3.10 0.60
CA TYR A 21 -11.56 -3.41 -0.74
C TYR A 21 -10.18 -4.09 -0.68
N TYR A 22 -10.04 -5.15 -1.48
CA TYR A 22 -8.79 -5.86 -1.64
C TYR A 22 -8.05 -5.31 -2.86
N THR A 23 -6.80 -4.94 -2.68
CA THR A 23 -5.93 -4.48 -3.77
C THR A 23 -4.85 -5.51 -4.06
N GLU A 24 -4.60 -5.79 -5.34
CA GLU A 24 -3.60 -6.76 -5.79
C GLU A 24 -2.36 -6.06 -6.39
N GLY A 25 -1.24 -6.77 -6.44
CA GLY A 25 0.02 -6.25 -7.01
C GLY A 25 -0.10 -5.68 -8.43
N PRO A 26 -0.76 -6.39 -9.38
CA PRO A 26 -0.96 -5.88 -10.74
C PRO A 26 -1.75 -4.57 -10.80
N GLU A 27 -2.71 -4.38 -9.89
CA GLU A 27 -3.51 -3.15 -9.80
C GLU A 27 -2.63 -1.97 -9.34
N LEU A 28 -1.80 -2.17 -8.32
CA LEU A 28 -0.84 -1.15 -7.86
C LEU A 28 0.17 -0.78 -8.94
N GLN A 29 0.67 -1.77 -9.67
CA GLN A 29 1.58 -1.55 -10.80
C GLN A 29 0.92 -0.69 -11.88
N LYS A 30 -0.33 -1.01 -12.26
CA LYS A 30 -1.08 -0.22 -13.25
C LYS A 30 -1.31 1.22 -12.79
N LEU A 31 -1.61 1.42 -11.50
CA LEU A 31 -1.96 2.74 -10.96
C LEU A 31 -0.74 3.63 -10.70
N LYS A 32 0.41 3.06 -10.37
CA LYS A 32 1.61 3.83 -9.97
C LYS A 32 2.80 3.69 -10.90
N GLY A 33 2.79 2.75 -11.84
CA GLY A 33 3.93 2.48 -12.72
C GLY A 33 5.15 1.88 -12.00
N LEU A 34 4.98 1.40 -10.77
CA LEU A 34 6.05 0.80 -9.97
C LEU A 34 6.37 -0.62 -10.46
N THR A 35 7.64 -1.00 -10.31
CA THR A 35 8.06 -2.39 -10.51
C THR A 35 7.49 -3.30 -9.42
N PRO A 36 7.41 -4.63 -9.65
CA PRO A 36 6.96 -5.57 -8.61
C PRO A 36 7.81 -5.51 -7.34
N GLU A 37 9.12 -5.32 -7.48
CA GLU A 37 10.06 -5.16 -6.36
C GLU A 37 9.75 -3.92 -5.54
N GLU A 38 9.59 -2.76 -6.17
CA GLU A 38 9.22 -1.52 -5.48
C GLU A 38 7.85 -1.61 -4.78
N ILE A 39 6.91 -2.36 -5.35
CA ILE A 39 5.61 -2.63 -4.74
C ILE A 39 5.76 -3.53 -3.52
N ASN A 40 6.55 -4.61 -3.63
CA ASN A 40 6.82 -5.51 -2.51
C ASN A 40 7.46 -4.76 -1.34
N ASP A 41 8.52 -3.99 -1.60
CA ASP A 41 9.22 -3.21 -0.58
C ASP A 41 8.30 -2.18 0.10
N ALA A 42 7.46 -1.50 -0.69
CA ALA A 42 6.50 -0.55 -0.16
C ALA A 42 5.42 -1.22 0.70
N VAL A 43 4.90 -2.38 0.26
CA VAL A 43 3.92 -3.17 1.02
C VAL A 43 4.52 -3.68 2.33
N ASP A 44 5.77 -4.15 2.32
CA ASP A 44 6.48 -4.61 3.51
C ASP A 44 6.62 -3.48 4.54
N ILE A 45 6.90 -2.25 4.09
CA ILE A 45 6.91 -1.07 4.97
C ILE A 45 5.52 -0.80 5.56
N LEU A 46 4.48 -0.79 4.72
CA LEU A 46 3.12 -0.51 5.17
C LEU A 46 2.62 -1.57 6.16
N GLU A 47 2.95 -2.84 5.95
CA GLU A 47 2.63 -3.93 6.85
C GLU A 47 3.37 -3.79 8.18
N LYS A 48 4.68 -3.52 8.13
CA LYS A 48 5.52 -3.31 9.32
C LYS A 48 4.96 -2.23 10.25
N TYR A 49 4.36 -1.18 9.70
CA TYR A 49 3.72 -0.11 10.48
C TYR A 49 2.26 -0.40 10.87
N GLY A 50 1.68 -1.51 10.41
CA GLY A 50 0.30 -1.89 10.66
C GLY A 50 -0.71 -1.00 9.92
N TYR A 51 -0.31 -0.45 8.76
CA TYR A 51 -1.19 0.36 7.91
C TYR A 51 -2.01 -0.48 6.95
N VAL A 52 -1.50 -1.66 6.58
CA VAL A 52 -2.21 -2.64 5.75
C VAL A 52 -2.15 -4.02 6.40
N LYS A 53 -3.12 -4.86 6.03
CA LYS A 53 -3.06 -6.30 6.28
C LYS A 53 -2.70 -6.99 4.97
N VAL A 54 -1.65 -7.81 4.99
CA VAL A 54 -1.20 -8.58 3.82
C VAL A 54 -1.76 -9.99 3.89
N PHE A 55 -2.24 -10.47 2.74
CA PHE A 55 -2.67 -11.86 2.56
C PHE A 55 -1.71 -12.52 1.57
N THR A 56 -1.01 -13.56 2.02
CA THR A 56 -0.05 -14.31 1.21
C THR A 56 -0.68 -15.59 0.65
N ALA A 57 -0.14 -16.07 -0.47
CA ALA A 57 -0.47 -17.35 -1.06
C ALA A 57 0.73 -17.88 -1.84
N MET A 58 0.81 -19.20 -2.06
CA MET A 58 1.82 -19.75 -2.97
C MET A 58 1.49 -19.35 -4.42
N GLY A 59 2.52 -19.13 -5.24
CA GLY A 59 2.35 -18.84 -6.67
C GLY A 59 1.96 -17.40 -7.01
N THR A 60 2.34 -16.42 -6.18
CA THR A 60 2.04 -14.99 -6.40
C THR A 60 3.14 -14.21 -7.12
N VAL A 61 4.24 -14.87 -7.50
CA VAL A 61 5.37 -14.26 -8.24
C VAL A 61 4.83 -13.47 -9.44
N PRO A 62 5.29 -12.21 -9.66
CA PRO A 62 6.43 -11.56 -9.01
C PRO A 62 6.15 -10.86 -7.66
N TYR A 63 4.94 -10.96 -7.12
CA TYR A 63 4.56 -10.32 -5.87
C TYR A 63 4.69 -11.28 -4.68
N HIS A 64 5.08 -10.74 -3.51
CA HIS A 64 5.19 -11.52 -2.27
C HIS A 64 3.83 -11.74 -1.58
N PHE A 65 2.79 -11.11 -2.11
CA PHE A 65 1.44 -11.14 -1.56
C PHE A 65 0.40 -11.43 -2.65
N LYS A 66 -0.74 -11.99 -2.24
CA LYS A 66 -1.91 -12.16 -3.09
C LYS A 66 -2.73 -10.89 -3.14
N LYS A 67 -3.00 -10.29 -1.98
CA LYS A 67 -3.81 -9.07 -1.83
C LYS A 67 -3.52 -8.35 -0.53
N ILE A 68 -3.83 -7.07 -0.48
CA ILE A 68 -3.75 -6.23 0.72
C ILE A 68 -5.08 -5.54 1.01
N ILE A 69 -5.33 -5.23 2.29
CA ILE A 69 -6.45 -4.37 2.72
C ILE A 69 -5.90 -3.23 3.57
N LEU A 70 -6.45 -2.03 3.39
CA LEU A 70 -6.18 -0.88 4.26
C LEU A 70 -6.74 -1.10 5.67
N LEU A 71 -5.90 -0.91 6.69
CA LEU A 71 -6.34 -0.91 8.09
C LEU A 71 -6.73 0.50 8.55
N PRO A 72 -7.58 0.65 9.59
CA PRO A 72 -7.97 1.95 10.14
C PRO A 72 -6.77 2.84 10.50
N ARG A 73 -5.69 2.24 11.01
CA ARG A 73 -4.44 2.96 11.33
C ARG A 73 -3.78 3.57 10.10
N GLY A 74 -3.82 2.88 8.95
CA GLY A 74 -3.30 3.39 7.69
C GLY A 74 -4.08 4.62 7.19
N ARG A 75 -5.42 4.55 7.28
CA ARG A 75 -6.29 5.70 6.98
C ARG A 75 -5.97 6.90 7.89
N TYR A 76 -5.91 6.67 9.20
CA TYR A 76 -5.57 7.71 10.17
C TYR A 76 -4.19 8.33 9.89
N LYS A 77 -3.18 7.52 9.56
CA LYS A 77 -1.84 8.02 9.20
C LYS A 77 -1.90 8.97 8.00
N TYR A 78 -2.61 8.57 6.94
CA TYR A 78 -2.77 9.42 5.76
C TYR A 78 -3.47 10.73 6.10
N GLU A 79 -4.55 10.69 6.89
CA GLU A 79 -5.27 11.90 7.31
C GLU A 79 -4.38 12.84 8.15
N GLN A 80 -3.58 12.29 9.09
CA GLN A 80 -2.64 13.09 9.87
C GLN A 80 -1.61 13.81 9.00
N ASP A 81 -1.02 13.12 8.02
CA ASP A 81 -0.01 13.71 7.13
C ASP A 81 -0.60 14.82 6.26
N ASN A 82 -1.83 14.64 5.77
CA ASN A 82 -2.50 15.64 4.93
C ASN A 82 -2.95 16.86 5.74
N ARG A 83 -3.28 16.69 7.02
CA ARG A 83 -3.57 17.82 7.92
C ARG A 83 -2.34 18.68 8.18
N ILE A 84 -1.15 18.09 8.25
CA ILE A 84 0.11 18.81 8.44
C ILE A 84 0.52 19.55 7.16
N LYS A 85 0.28 18.98 5.98
CA LYS A 85 0.61 19.62 4.69
C LYS A 85 -0.32 20.78 4.28
N GLY A 86 -1.48 20.91 4.94
CA GLY A 86 -2.46 21.96 4.69
C GLY A 86 -2.37 23.19 5.62
N GLN A 87 -1.32 23.28 6.44
CA GLN A 87 -0.95 24.43 7.27
C GLN A 87 0.32 25.08 6.73
#